data_AF-A0A8K0GX17-F1
#
_entry.id   AF-A0A8K0GX17-F1
#
_cell.length_a   1.000
_cell.length_b   1.000
_cell.length_c   1.000
_cell.angle_alpha   90.00
_cell.angle_beta   90.00
_cell.angle_gamma   90.00
#
_symmetry.space_group_name_H-M   'P 1'
#
loop_
_entity.id
_entity.type
_entity.pdbx_description
1 polymer ?
#
loop_
_entity_poly.entity_id
_entity_poly.type
_entity_poly.pdbx_seq_one_letter_code
_entity_poly.pdbx_strand_id
1 'polypeptide(L)'
;MVSSELLSTRLSPSQVGAKQYGVTKPISTAGPTEVDIQRTSELEKYLVDAGLYESNEEAAKREEVLQRIGQVHAPDSDVDTLCVGPSYVNCEVEIMISTLCDVIAVILYIGT
;
A
#
# COMPACT_ATOMS: atom_id res chain seq x y z
N MET A 1 -34.14 -9.54 -48.09
CA MET A 1 -35.15 -10.40 -47.44
C MET A 1 -34.42 -11.07 -46.28
N VAL A 2 -34.52 -10.44 -45.10
CA VAL A 2 -35.17 -10.96 -43.87
C VAL A 2 -34.29 -12.03 -43.21
N SER A 3 -33.50 -11.68 -42.17
CA SER A 3 -33.79 -11.84 -40.71
C SER A 3 -33.95 -13.32 -40.34
N SER A 4 -33.25 -13.89 -39.35
CA SER A 4 -33.40 -13.70 -37.89
C SER A 4 -32.34 -14.65 -37.24
N GLU A 5 -31.80 -14.56 -36.03
CA GLU A 5 -32.30 -14.11 -34.72
C GLU A 5 -31.13 -13.68 -33.81
N LEU A 6 -31.34 -12.57 -33.11
CA LEU A 6 -30.77 -12.29 -31.80
C LEU A 6 -31.43 -13.22 -30.78
N LEU A 7 -30.65 -13.98 -29.99
CA LEU A 7 -30.88 -14.37 -28.59
C LEU A 7 -30.14 -15.67 -28.26
N SER A 8 -28.93 -15.54 -27.74
CA SER A 8 -28.52 -16.39 -26.64
C SER A 8 -27.63 -15.60 -25.71
N THR A 9 -28.30 -14.83 -24.86
CA THR A 9 -27.86 -14.46 -23.53
C THR A 9 -27.18 -15.66 -22.88
N ARG A 10 -25.84 -15.68 -22.86
CA ARG A 10 -25.06 -16.42 -21.86
C ARG A 10 -24.47 -15.40 -20.92
N LEU A 11 -25.19 -15.16 -19.83
CA LEU A 11 -24.67 -14.52 -18.63
C LEU A 11 -23.39 -15.27 -18.23
N SER A 12 -22.23 -14.64 -18.30
CA SER A 12 -21.03 -15.14 -17.65
C SER A 12 -21.04 -14.69 -16.18
N PRO A 13 -20.79 -15.60 -15.23
CA PRO A 13 -20.90 -15.32 -13.81
C PRO A 13 -19.67 -14.54 -13.33
N SER A 14 -19.91 -13.56 -12.47
CA SER A 14 -18.92 -12.72 -11.79
C SER A 14 -18.31 -11.59 -12.63
N GLN A 15 -19.11 -10.54 -12.83
CA GLN A 15 -18.55 -9.19 -12.89
C GLN A 15 -17.93 -8.88 -11.52
N VAL A 16 -16.67 -9.27 -11.31
CA VAL A 16 -15.81 -8.61 -10.33
C VAL A 16 -15.71 -7.18 -10.82
N GLY A 17 -16.52 -6.28 -10.25
CA GLY A 17 -16.57 -4.89 -10.66
C GLY A 17 -15.15 -4.34 -10.69
N ALA A 18 -14.64 -4.01 -11.88
CA ALA A 18 -13.32 -3.43 -12.01
C ALA A 18 -13.26 -2.21 -11.09
N LYS A 19 -12.30 -2.22 -10.16
CA LYS A 19 -12.18 -1.17 -9.15
C LYS A 19 -11.97 0.17 -9.86
N GLN A 20 -12.99 1.04 -9.84
CA GLN A 20 -12.89 2.36 -10.42
C GLN A 20 -12.04 3.23 -9.49
N TYR A 21 -10.96 3.79 -10.02
CA TYR A 21 -10.14 4.77 -9.33
C TYR A 21 -10.52 6.16 -9.85
N GLY A 22 -10.99 7.02 -8.95
CA GLY A 22 -11.45 8.37 -9.29
C GLY A 22 -12.95 8.47 -9.58
N VAL A 23 -13.40 9.71 -9.80
CA VAL A 23 -14.84 10.05 -9.97
C VAL A 23 -15.32 9.93 -11.42
N THR A 24 -14.40 9.82 -12.39
CA THR A 24 -14.70 9.68 -13.82
C THR A 24 -14.22 8.34 -14.38
N LYS A 25 -14.72 7.99 -15.57
CA LYS A 25 -14.26 6.81 -16.31
C LYS A 25 -12.80 7.01 -16.78
N PRO A 26 -12.00 5.95 -16.85
CA PRO A 26 -10.64 6.03 -17.39
C PRO A 26 -10.67 6.46 -18.86
N ILE A 27 -9.67 7.26 -19.26
CA ILE A 27 -9.52 7.73 -20.64
C ILE A 27 -9.11 6.57 -21.57
N SER A 28 -8.28 5.65 -21.07
CA SER A 28 -7.87 4.42 -21.76
C SER A 28 -7.57 3.33 -20.74
N THR A 29 -7.87 2.09 -21.10
CA THR A 29 -7.46 0.87 -20.38
C THR A 29 -6.53 0.01 -21.23
N ALA A 30 -6.02 0.54 -22.35
CA ALA A 30 -5.06 -0.15 -23.19
C ALA A 30 -3.72 -0.28 -22.43
N GLY A 31 -3.11 -1.47 -22.51
CA GLY A 31 -1.76 -1.70 -21.99
C GLY A 31 -0.68 -1.09 -22.88
N PRO A 32 0.58 -1.03 -22.39
CA PRO A 32 1.70 -0.52 -23.17
C PRO A 32 2.01 -1.42 -24.37
N THR A 33 2.53 -0.80 -25.43
CA THR A 33 3.10 -1.50 -26.58
C THR A 33 4.58 -1.83 -26.35
N GLU A 34 5.16 -2.67 -27.19
CA GLU A 34 6.60 -3.00 -27.13
C GLU A 34 7.50 -1.75 -27.24
N VAL A 35 7.07 -0.77 -28.03
CA VAL A 35 7.79 0.51 -28.17
C VAL A 35 7.75 1.30 -26.87
N ASP A 36 6.63 1.29 -26.15
CA ASP A 36 6.50 1.95 -24.85
C ASP A 36 7.39 1.29 -23.80
N ILE A 37 7.48 -0.05 -23.82
CA ILE A 37 8.37 -0.81 -22.95
C ILE A 37 9.83 -0.45 -23.21
N GLN A 38 10.25 -0.45 -24.48
CA GLN A 38 11.64 -0.11 -24.86
C GLN A 38 12.01 1.31 -24.42
N ARG A 39 11.13 2.29 -24.66
CA ARG A 39 11.34 3.68 -24.24
C ARG A 39 11.41 3.83 -22.72
N THR A 40 10.60 3.05 -22.00
CA THR A 40 10.62 3.04 -20.53
C THR A 40 11.95 2.49 -20.03
N SER A 41 12.48 1.42 -20.63
CA SER A 41 13.80 0.86 -20.27
C SER A 41 14.95 1.84 -20.51
N GLU A 42 14.94 2.56 -21.64
CA GLU A 42 15.93 3.60 -21.93
C GLU A 42 15.87 4.76 -20.92
N LEU A 43 14.66 5.15 -20.52
CA LEU A 43 14.45 6.18 -19.50
C LEU A 43 14.96 5.71 -18.13
N GLU A 44 14.63 4.49 -17.71
CA GLU A 44 15.11 3.93 -16.44
C GLU A 44 16.63 3.92 -16.38
N LYS A 45 17.29 3.47 -17.46
CA LYS A 45 18.75 3.50 -17.55
C LYS A 45 19.29 4.93 -17.39
N TYR A 46 18.72 5.91 -18.08
CA TYR A 46 19.16 7.31 -17.96
C TYR A 46 19.01 7.85 -16.53
N LEU A 47 17.91 7.53 -15.86
CA LEU A 47 17.67 7.97 -14.48
C LEU A 47 18.66 7.34 -13.48
N VAL A 48 19.01 6.06 -13.69
CA VAL A 48 20.09 5.40 -12.93
C VAL A 48 21.44 6.06 -13.22
N ASP A 49 21.77 6.30 -14.49
CA ASP A 49 23.03 6.94 -14.88
C ASP A 49 23.15 8.39 -14.35
N ALA A 50 22.03 9.09 -14.21
CA ALA A 50 21.94 10.42 -13.60
C ALA A 50 22.09 10.40 -12.06
N GLY A 51 22.16 9.22 -11.43
CA GLY A 51 22.27 9.07 -9.98
C GLY A 51 21.01 9.52 -9.23
N LEU A 52 19.84 9.47 -9.87
CA LEU A 52 18.57 9.88 -9.25
C LEU A 52 17.93 8.76 -8.42
N TYR A 53 18.28 7.51 -8.71
CA TYR A 53 17.89 6.37 -7.90
C TYR A 53 18.95 6.07 -6.85
N GLU A 54 18.47 5.80 -5.63
CA GLU A 54 19.29 5.29 -4.54
C GLU A 54 19.86 3.91 -4.92
N SER A 55 21.12 3.67 -4.58
CA SER A 55 21.73 2.33 -4.71
C SER A 55 21.21 1.38 -3.63
N ASN A 56 21.34 0.06 -3.85
CA ASN A 56 20.94 -0.93 -2.84
C ASN A 56 21.74 -0.74 -1.53
N GLU A 57 23.00 -0.34 -1.64
CA GLU A 57 23.89 -0.08 -0.51
C GLU A 57 23.45 1.13 0.30
N GLU A 58 23.00 2.19 -0.36
CA GLU A 58 22.45 3.39 0.30
C GLU A 58 21.11 3.07 0.97
N ALA A 59 20.22 2.35 0.29
CA ALA A 59 18.96 1.90 0.86
C ALA A 59 19.18 1.00 2.10
N ALA A 60 20.16 0.10 2.06
CA ALA A 60 20.53 -0.75 3.19
C ALA A 60 21.05 0.06 4.38
N LYS A 61 21.85 1.11 4.14
CA LYS A 61 22.27 2.03 5.21
C LYS A 61 21.10 2.80 5.79
N ARG A 62 20.13 3.23 4.97
CA ARG A 62 18.92 3.90 5.46
C ARG A 62 18.12 2.98 6.36
N GLU A 63 17.99 1.71 6.00
CA GLU A 63 17.33 0.69 6.84
C GLU A 63 18.08 0.45 8.15
N GLU A 64 19.40 0.31 8.13
CA GLU A 64 20.22 0.15 9.35
C GLU A 64 20.08 1.37 10.28
N VAL A 65 20.11 2.58 9.71
CA VAL A 65 19.91 3.82 10.46
C VAL A 65 18.52 3.86 11.05
N LEU A 66 17.46 3.51 10.29
CA LEU A 66 16.08 3.45 10.79
C LEU A 66 15.92 2.41 11.89
N GLN A 67 16.54 1.24 11.76
CA GLN A 67 16.54 0.20 12.79
C GLN A 67 17.19 0.71 14.08
N ARG A 68 18.33 1.41 13.97
CA ARG A 68 19.03 2.00 15.11
C ARG A 68 18.28 3.19 15.71
N ILE A 69 17.66 4.00 14.87
CA ILE A 69 16.72 5.06 15.26
C ILE A 69 15.57 4.44 16.04
N GLY A 70 14.96 3.34 15.61
CA GLY A 70 13.94 2.65 16.39
C GLY A 70 14.43 2.12 17.75
N GLN A 71 15.74 1.88 17.89
CA GLN A 71 16.37 1.47 19.15
C GLN A 71 16.77 2.66 20.04
N VAL A 72 17.06 3.83 19.45
CA VAL A 72 17.59 5.03 20.13
C VAL A 72 16.53 6.10 20.35
N HIS A 73 15.48 6.15 19.52
CA HIS A 73 14.34 7.02 19.76
C HIS A 73 13.63 6.53 21.01
N ALA A 74 13.80 7.35 22.03
CA ALA A 74 12.95 7.44 23.20
C ALA A 74 11.46 7.46 22.79
N PRO A 75 10.55 7.10 23.71
CA PRO A 75 9.08 7.07 23.53
C PRO A 75 8.39 8.33 22.93
N ASP A 76 9.14 9.38 22.54
CA ASP A 76 8.64 10.70 22.17
C ASP A 76 8.96 11.12 20.73
N SER A 77 9.42 10.20 19.86
CA SER A 77 9.41 10.48 18.40
C SER A 77 8.02 10.17 17.87
N ASP A 78 7.34 11.16 17.30
CA ASP A 78 5.99 10.99 16.76
C ASP A 78 5.99 10.00 15.59
N VAL A 79 5.70 8.73 15.87
CA VAL A 79 5.38 7.70 14.88
C VAL A 79 3.87 7.58 14.82
N ASP A 80 3.28 7.98 13.70
CA ASP A 80 1.84 7.92 13.48
C ASP A 80 1.32 6.47 13.66
N THR A 81 0.68 6.20 14.81
CA THR A 81 0.09 4.89 15.14
C THR A 81 -1.43 5.01 15.22
N LEU A 82 -2.16 4.24 14.40
CA LEU A 82 -3.63 4.20 14.39
C LEU A 82 -4.13 2.93 15.09
N CYS A 83 -4.87 3.07 16.19
CA CYS A 83 -5.54 1.95 16.87
C CYS A 83 -6.94 1.70 16.29
N VAL A 84 -7.23 0.44 15.91
CA VAL A 84 -8.55 0.01 15.42
C VAL A 84 -9.16 -0.99 16.39
N GLY A 85 -10.31 -0.64 16.98
CA GLY A 85 -11.04 -1.45 17.95
C GLY A 85 -12.47 -1.77 17.51
N PRO A 86 -13.10 -2.83 18.08
CA PRO A 86 -14.50 -3.15 17.85
C PRO A 86 -15.44 -2.05 18.39
N SER A 87 -16.65 -1.94 17.83
CA SER A 87 -17.56 -0.79 18.03
C SER A 87 -18.07 -0.55 19.45
N TYR A 88 -17.96 -1.54 20.33
CA TYR A 88 -18.31 -1.40 21.75
C TYR A 88 -17.16 -0.81 22.58
N VAL A 89 -15.99 -0.61 21.98
CA VAL A 89 -14.87 0.14 22.56
C VAL A 89 -15.08 1.61 22.20
N ASN A 90 -15.47 2.40 23.19
CA ASN A 90 -15.59 3.84 23.03
C ASN A 90 -14.19 4.48 23.07
N CYS A 91 -13.98 5.56 22.31
CA CYS A 91 -12.75 6.37 22.34
C CYS A 91 -12.58 7.16 23.65
N GLU A 92 -13.26 6.77 24.74
CA GLU A 92 -12.99 7.31 26.06
C GLU A 92 -11.55 6.97 26.40
N VAL A 93 -10.75 8.02 26.41
CA VAL A 93 -9.28 8.00 26.46
C VAL A 93 -8.76 7.12 27.60
N GLU A 94 -9.48 6.93 28.69
CA GLU A 94 -8.97 6.17 29.84
C GLU A 94 -9.00 4.64 29.66
N ILE A 95 -10.10 4.08 29.12
CA ILE A 95 -10.24 2.61 29.02
C ILE A 95 -9.41 2.04 27.86
N MET A 96 -9.43 2.73 26.72
CA MET A 96 -8.67 2.31 25.54
C MET A 96 -7.17 2.45 25.77
N ILE A 97 -6.71 3.55 26.37
CA ILE A 97 -5.29 3.74 26.69
C ILE A 97 -4.86 2.73 27.75
N SER A 98 -5.64 2.51 28.82
CA SER A 98 -5.28 1.51 29.84
C SER A 98 -5.13 0.11 29.22
N THR A 99 -6.13 -0.34 28.45
CA THR A 99 -6.09 -1.69 27.85
C THR A 99 -4.95 -1.82 26.84
N LEU A 100 -4.69 -0.77 26.05
CA LEU A 100 -3.59 -0.75 25.09
C LEU A 100 -2.23 -0.73 25.82
N CYS A 101 -2.08 0.07 26.87
CA CYS A 101 -0.90 0.09 27.72
C CYS A 101 -0.64 -1.28 28.37
N ASP A 102 -1.69 -1.95 28.85
CA ASP A 102 -1.59 -3.29 29.43
C ASP A 102 -1.15 -4.32 28.38
N VAL A 103 -1.73 -4.29 27.18
CA VAL A 103 -1.34 -5.20 26.08
C VAL A 103 0.10 -4.92 25.62
N ILE A 104 0.49 -3.66 25.47
CA ILE A 104 1.86 -3.27 25.13
C ILE A 104 2.82 -3.74 26.23
N ALA A 105 2.47 -3.56 27.51
CA ALA A 105 3.28 -4.03 28.63
C ALA A 105 3.45 -5.56 28.63
N VAL A 106 2.39 -6.31 28.31
CA VAL A 106 2.45 -7.79 28.17
C VAL A 106 3.35 -8.19 27.00
N ILE A 107 3.26 -7.52 25.85
CA ILE A 107 4.12 -7.79 24.68
C ILE A 107 5.59 -7.52 25.02
N LEU A 108 5.88 -6.43 25.75
CA LEU A 108 7.23 -6.09 26.19
C LEU A 108 7.76 -7.02 27.30
N TYR A 109 6.89 -7.52 28.19
CA TYR A 109 7.28 -8.41 29.30
C TYR A 109 7.50 -9.86 28.86
N ILE A 110 6.73 -10.37 27.89
CA ILE A 110 6.92 -11.73 27.36
C ILE A 110 8.09 -11.79 26.35
N GLY A 111 8.52 -10.65 25.80
CA GLY A 111 9.62 -10.53 24.85
C GLY A 111 11.04 -10.52 25.45
N THR A 112 11.20 -10.62 26.77
CA THR A 112 12.49 -10.73 27.50
C THR A 112 12.69 -12.12 28.08
#